data_AF-K1SLU1-F1
#
_entry.id   AF-K1SLU1-F1
#
_cell.length_a   1.000
_cell.length_b   1.000
_cell.length_c   1.000
_cell.angle_alpha   90.00
_cell.angle_beta   90.00
_cell.angle_gamma   90.00
#
_symmetry.space_group_name_H-M   'P 1'
#
loop_
_entity.id
_entity.type
_entity.pdbx_description
1 polymer ?
#
loop_
_entity_poly.entity_id
_entity_poly.type
_entity_poly.pdbx_seq_one_letter_code
_entity_poly.pdbx_strand_id
1 'polypeptide(L)' 'MKIAALTDIGSCRQENQDNYCARQLVDGTGWGLVCDGMGGANGGRVASTLATQTMLRYFDHSLRTIENGEEKAF' A
#
# COMPACT_ATOMS: atom_id res chain seq x y z
N MET A 1 6.85 -8.44 -13.81
CA MET A 1 6.73 -6.96 -13.71
C MET A 1 7.89 -6.44 -12.86
N LYS A 2 8.35 -5.18 -13.01
CA LYS A 2 9.30 -4.56 -12.07
C LYS A 2 8.55 -3.54 -11.22
N ILE A 3 8.58 -3.69 -9.91
CA ILE A 3 7.93 -2.78 -8.96
C ILE A 3 9.04 -1.99 -8.26
N ALA A 4 8.91 -0.67 -8.26
CA ALA A 4 9.76 0.24 -7.51
C ALA A 4 8.86 1.18 -6.71
N ALA A 5 9.26 1.47 -5.47
CA ALA A 5 8.54 2.40 -4.62
C ALA A 5 9.55 3.23 -3.83
N LEU A 6 9.23 4.51 -3.70
CA LEU A 6 10.05 5.52 -3.04
C LEU A 6 9.10 6.47 -2.33
N THR A 7 9.51 6.96 -1.16
CA THR A 7 8.79 8.01 -0.44
C THR A 7 9.80 9.01 0.09
N ASP A 8 9.38 10.28 0.18
CA ASP A 8 10.20 11.39 0.64
C ASP A 8 9.33 12.34 1.49
N ILE A 9 9.91 12.91 2.54
CA ILE A 9 9.21 13.85 3.43
C ILE A 9 8.98 15.23 2.79
N GLY A 10 9.77 15.56 1.78
CA GLY A 10 9.82 16.89 1.18
C GLY A 10 10.42 17.95 2.12
N SER A 11 10.43 19.20 1.66
CA SER A 11 11.15 20.28 2.34
C SER A 11 10.38 20.96 3.48
N CYS A 12 9.07 20.70 3.62
CA CYS A 12 8.18 21.51 4.45
C CYS A 12 7.47 20.75 5.56
N ARG A 13 7.53 19.40 5.58
CA ARG A 13 6.83 18.57 6.56
C ARG A 13 7.77 18.18 7.70
N GLN A 14 7.22 18.05 8.90
CA GLN A 14 7.98 17.60 10.08
C GLN A 14 8.07 16.07 10.17
N GLU A 15 7.10 15.37 9.57
CA GLU A 15 7.12 13.92 9.45
C GLU A 15 6.59 13.51 8.07
N ASN A 16 7.10 12.38 7.59
CA ASN A 16 6.52 11.71 6.43
C ASN A 16 5.35 10.85 6.92
N GLN A 17 4.15 11.19 6.48
CA GLN A 17 2.93 10.45 6.80
C GLN A 17 2.49 9.53 5.65
N ASP A 18 3.27 9.45 4.59
CA ASP A 18 3.06 8.52 3.48
C ASP A 18 3.50 7.12 3.90
N ASN A 19 2.80 6.12 3.37
CA ASN A 19 3.22 4.73 3.44
C ASN A 19 2.81 3.99 2.17
N TYR A 20 3.52 2.92 1.82
CA TYR A 20 3.23 2.13 0.64
C TYR A 20 3.53 0.66 0.88
N CYS A 21 2.87 -0.21 0.12
CA CYS A 21 3.26 -1.61 -0.01
C CYS A 21 2.95 -2.12 -1.41
N ALA A 22 3.68 -3.12 -1.87
CA ALA A 22 3.46 -3.72 -3.17
C ALA A 22 4.00 -5.14 -3.17
N ARG A 23 3.39 -6.02 -3.97
CA ARG A 23 3.90 -7.37 -4.24
C ARG A 23 3.68 -7.76 -5.68
N GLN A 24 4.52 -8.69 -6.13
CA GLN A 24 4.31 -9.45 -7.34
C GLN A 24 3.77 -10.84 -6.97
N LEU A 25 2.72 -11.26 -7.66
CA LEU A 25 2.13 -12.60 -7.60
C LEU A 25 2.95 -13.58 -8.47
N VAL A 26 2.65 -14.87 -8.30
CA VAL A 26 3.41 -15.98 -8.89
C VAL A 26 3.25 -16.06 -10.41
N ASP A 27 2.09 -15.65 -10.92
CA ASP A 27 1.74 -15.57 -12.34
C ASP A 27 2.40 -14.37 -13.06
N GLY A 28 3.06 -13.49 -12.30
CA GLY A 28 3.74 -12.31 -12.80
C GLY A 28 2.94 -11.01 -12.68
N THR A 29 1.67 -11.08 -12.26
CA THR A 29 0.82 -9.92 -11.97
C THR A 29 1.32 -9.22 -10.71
N GLY A 30 1.06 -7.92 -10.56
CA GLY A 30 1.55 -7.14 -9.43
C GLY A 30 0.50 -6.15 -8.95
N TRP A 31 0.50 -5.89 -7.66
CA TRP A 31 -0.34 -4.88 -7.04
C TRP A 31 0.52 -3.93 -6.20
N GLY A 32 0.02 -2.71 -6.04
CA GLY A 32 0.64 -1.68 -5.22
C GLY A 32 -0.43 -0.85 -4.54
N LEU A 33 -0.12 -0.37 -3.34
CA LEU A 33 -0.94 0.49 -2.52
C LEU A 33 -0.10 1.65 -1.99
N VAL A 34 -0.68 2.84 -2.02
CA VAL A 34 -0.13 4.04 -1.39
C VAL A 34 -1.18 4.60 -0.43
N CYS A 35 -0.74 5.03 0.74
CA CYS A 35 -1.58 5.61 1.78
C CYS A 35 -0.96 6.94 2.23
N ASP A 36 -1.67 8.05 2.00
CA ASP A 36 -1.31 9.39 2.49
C ASP A 36 -2.05 9.64 3.81
N GLY A 37 -1.29 9.79 4.90
CA GLY A 37 -1.83 10.15 6.19
C GLY A 37 -2.17 11.65 6.24
N MET A 38 -3.40 12.00 6.61
CA MET A 38 -3.82 13.40 6.68
C MET A 38 -2.94 14.23 7.63
N GLY A 39 -2.25 15.22 7.05
CA GLY A 39 -1.50 16.24 7.79
C GLY A 39 -2.40 17.12 8.65
N GLY A 40 -1.93 17.51 9.83
CA GLY A 40 -2.66 18.36 10.77
C GLY A 40 -3.70 17.63 11.63
N ALA A 41 -4.08 16.39 11.28
CA ALA A 41 -4.82 15.50 12.17
C ALA A 41 -3.85 14.69 13.05
N ASN A 42 -4.26 14.43 14.30
CA ASN A 42 -3.47 13.56 15.18
C ASN A 42 -3.42 12.14 14.59
N GLY A 43 -2.20 11.65 14.35
CA GLY A 43 -1.97 10.25 13.99
C GLY A 43 -1.99 9.94 12.49
N GLY A 44 -1.81 10.91 11.60
CA GLY A 44 -1.72 10.66 10.14
C GLY A 44 -0.76 9.53 9.77
N ARG A 45 0.45 9.51 10.34
CA ARG A 45 1.43 8.42 10.17
C ARG A 45 0.93 7.05 10.68
N VAL A 46 0.17 7.04 11.78
CA VAL A 46 -0.40 5.80 12.33
C VAL A 46 -1.52 5.29 11.43
N ALA A 47 -2.37 6.20 10.93
CA ALA A 47 -3.46 5.88 10.02
C ALA A 47 -2.95 5.30 8.69
N SER A 48 -1.98 5.94 8.04
CA SER A 48 -1.40 5.42 6.80
C SER A 48 -0.74 4.06 7.01
N THR A 49 0.02 3.90 8.10
CA THR A 49 0.62 2.60 8.47
C THR A 49 -0.44 1.51 8.71
N LEU A 50 -1.50 1.82 9.44
CA LEU A 50 -2.59 0.88 9.71
C LEU A 50 -3.29 0.46 8.41
N ALA A 51 -3.59 1.42 7.52
CA ALA A 51 -4.21 1.15 6.24
C ALA A 51 -3.33 0.23 5.38
N THR A 52 -2.05 0.59 5.22
CA THR A 52 -1.10 -0.22 4.43
C THR A 52 -0.94 -1.63 4.99
N GLN A 53 -0.82 -1.79 6.31
CA GLN A 53 -0.69 -3.11 6.94
C GLN A 53 -1.96 -3.94 6.84
N THR A 54 -3.13 -3.32 6.99
CA THR A 54 -4.43 -4.01 6.91
C THR A 54 -4.66 -4.54 5.51
N MET A 55 -4.43 -3.70 4.50
CA MET A 55 -4.58 -4.08 3.10
C MET A 55 -3.54 -5.11 2.67
N LEU A 56 -2.29 -5.01 3.14
CA LEU A 56 -1.28 -6.04 2.88
C LEU A 56 -1.74 -7.41 3.40
N ARG A 57 -2.27 -7.48 4.63
CA ARG A 57 -2.78 -8.73 5.20
C ARG A 57 -4.00 -9.24 4.44
N TYR A 58 -4.91 -8.33 4.08
CA TYR A 58 -6.08 -8.67 3.29
C TYR A 58 -5.69 -9.27 1.94
N PHE A 59 -4.81 -8.61 1.19
CA PHE A 59 -4.36 -9.09 -0.11
C PHE A 59 -3.51 -10.35 -0.01
N ASP A 60 -2.63 -10.47 0.99
CA ASP A 60 -1.85 -11.70 1.21
C ASP A 60 -2.76 -12.92 1.50
N HIS A 61 -3.95 -12.70 2.06
CA HIS A 61 -4.94 -13.75 2.31
C HIS A 61 -5.85 -13.99 1.09
N SER A 62 -6.48 -12.94 0.58
CA SER A 62 -7.51 -13.00 -0.48
C SER A 62 -6.93 -13.31 -1.86
N LEU A 63 -5.74 -12.80 -2.20
CA LEU A 63 -5.14 -13.02 -3.53
C LEU A 63 -4.53 -14.42 -3.69
N ARG A 64 -4.41 -15.23 -2.62
CA ARG A 64 -4.02 -16.65 -2.73
C ARG A 64 -5.11 -17.51 -3.37
N THR A 65 -6.35 -17.05 -3.31
CA THR A 65 -7.54 -17.80 -3.71
C THR A 65 -8.22 -17.21 -4.95
N ILE A 66 -7.69 -16.13 -5.50
CA ILE A 66 -8.27 -15.44 -6.65
C ILE A 66 -7.89 -16.16 -7.94
N GLU A 67 -8.89 -16.53 -8.73
CA GLU A 67 -8.69 -17.07 -10.07
C GLU A 67 -8.23 -15.96 -11.03
N ASN A 68 -7.43 -16.33 -12.03
CA ASN A 68 -6.93 -15.40 -13.03
C ASN A 68 -8.08 -14.59 -13.65
N GLY A 69 -8.07 -13.27 -13.44
CA GLY A 69 -9.05 -12.34 -14.00
C GLY A 69 -10.08 -11.78 -13.01
N GLU A 70 -10.24 -12.34 -11.80
CA GLU A 70 -11.10 -11.75 -10.76
C GLU A 70 -10.44 -10.57 -10.03
N GLU A 71 -9.15 -10.33 -10.26
CA GLU A 71 -8.40 -9.19 -9.74
C GLU A 71 -9.02 -7.82 -10.08
N LYS A 72 -9.83 -7.76 -11.15
CA LYS A 72 -10.52 -6.54 -11.61
C LYS A 72 -11.71 -6.13 -10.74
N ALA A 73 -12.12 -6.96 -9.79
CA ALA A 73 -13.24 -6.66 -8.89
C ALA A 73 -12.81 -5.84 -7.65
N PHE A 74 -11.50 -5.57 -7.51
CA PHE A 74 -10.88 -4.74 -6.47
C PHE A 74 -10.42 -3.39 -7.05
#